data_AF-A0AB39RI13-F1
#
_entry.id   AF-A0AB39RI13-F1
#
_cell.length_a   1.000
_cell.length_b   1.000
_cell.length_c   1.000
_cell.angle_alpha   90.00
_cell.angle_beta   90.00
_cell.angle_gamma   90.00
#
_symmetry.space_group_name_H-M   'P 1'
#
loop_
_entity.id
_entity.type
_entity.pdbx_description
1 polymer ?
#
loop_
_entity_poly.entity_id
_entity_poly.type
_entity_poly.pdbx_seq_one_letter_code
_entity_poly.pdbx_strand_id
1 'polypeptide(L)'
;MALWRTRILTVIAVAALLPTGVALAKTSSGTTYYLDCGRGDDGGSGTSVGGAWRSLAKASGHVYGPGDRLLLKRGTSCTGVLAPEGGGAQGAPVRIDTYGRGAKPHIEGAGARAAVHLVNTEQWVIRNLDISNTGPATTTDRRAGLLVRLTDYGVAHGFTVDGVDVHDVNGADFKDPDPSGGILFSVRGSAVPTLPHCL
;
A
#
# COMPACT_ATOMS: atom_id res chain seq x y z
N MET A 1 36.08 -49.00 57.43
CA MET A 1 35.09 -48.58 56.43
C MET A 1 34.31 -47.40 57.00
N ALA A 2 34.15 -46.37 56.18
CA ALA A 2 33.86 -44.98 56.54
C ALA A 2 32.41 -44.70 56.94
N LEU A 3 32.17 -43.66 57.75
CA LEU A 3 30.91 -42.92 57.78
C LEU A 3 31.18 -41.42 58.03
N TRP A 4 31.18 -40.65 56.94
CA TRP A 4 31.27 -39.19 56.92
C TRP A 4 29.85 -38.63 57.01
N ARG A 5 29.58 -37.74 57.97
CA ARG A 5 28.30 -37.03 58.10
C ARG A 5 28.35 -35.72 57.32
N THR A 6 27.75 -35.69 56.13
CA THR A 6 27.59 -34.48 55.31
C THR A 6 26.30 -33.75 55.72
N ARG A 7 26.41 -32.48 56.14
CA ARG A 7 25.28 -31.59 56.37
C ARG A 7 24.81 -31.01 55.04
N ILE A 8 23.52 -31.17 54.71
CA ILE A 8 22.89 -30.58 53.52
C ILE A 8 22.45 -29.15 53.88
N LEU A 9 22.99 -28.15 53.18
CA LEU A 9 22.51 -26.77 53.19
C LEU A 9 21.48 -26.62 52.07
N THR A 10 20.23 -26.38 52.44
CA THR A 10 19.14 -26.06 51.50
C THR A 10 19.26 -24.60 51.07
N VAL A 11 19.48 -24.37 49.77
CA VAL A 11 19.39 -23.03 49.15
C VAL A 11 17.97 -22.86 48.62
N ILE A 12 17.21 -21.93 49.20
CA ILE A 12 15.89 -21.54 48.69
C ILE A 12 16.11 -20.49 47.61
N ALA A 13 15.93 -20.87 46.35
CA ALA A 13 15.92 -19.94 45.22
C ALA A 13 14.55 -19.23 45.15
N VAL A 14 14.53 -17.92 45.42
CA VAL A 14 13.34 -17.08 45.23
C VAL A 14 13.24 -16.74 43.74
N ALA A 15 12.26 -17.31 43.05
CA ALA A 15 11.95 -16.97 41.66
C ALA A 15 11.25 -15.61 41.62
N ALA A 16 11.94 -14.59 41.09
CA ALA A 16 11.36 -13.27 40.85
C ALA A 16 10.38 -13.34 39.67
N LEU A 17 9.08 -13.18 39.95
CA LEU A 17 8.04 -13.10 38.94
C LEU A 17 8.17 -11.76 38.20
N LEU A 18 8.69 -11.77 36.98
CA LEU A 18 8.72 -10.58 36.12
C LEU A 18 7.29 -10.27 35.68
N PRO A 19 6.76 -9.06 35.92
CA PRO A 19 5.46 -8.68 35.38
C PRO A 19 5.58 -8.62 33.86
N THR A 20 4.85 -9.51 33.18
CA THR A 20 4.64 -9.45 31.74
C THR A 20 3.81 -8.21 31.43
N GLY A 21 4.49 -7.10 31.14
CA GLY A 21 3.84 -5.89 30.67
C GLY A 21 3.13 -6.18 29.35
N VAL A 22 1.80 -6.15 29.37
CA VAL A 22 0.99 -6.15 28.14
C VAL A 22 1.23 -4.80 27.48
N ALA A 23 2.08 -4.77 26.44
CA ALA A 23 2.27 -3.58 25.63
C ALA A 23 0.94 -3.28 24.92
N LEU A 24 0.23 -2.24 25.37
CA LEU A 24 -0.90 -1.70 24.65
C LEU A 24 -0.39 -1.16 23.32
N ALA A 25 -0.77 -1.81 22.21
CA ALA A 25 -0.49 -1.31 20.88
C ALA A 25 -1.12 0.08 20.75
N LYS A 26 -0.30 1.12 20.60
CA LYS A 26 -0.77 2.46 20.21
C LYS A 26 -1.43 2.32 18.85
N THR A 27 -2.75 2.48 18.80
CA THR A 27 -3.45 2.74 17.54
C THR A 27 -2.98 4.10 17.03
N SER A 28 -2.06 4.07 16.06
CA SER A 28 -1.68 5.25 15.29
C SER A 28 -2.96 5.80 14.63
N SER A 29 -3.42 6.97 15.09
CA SER A 29 -4.46 7.72 14.38
C SER A 29 -3.80 8.37 13.17
N GLY A 30 -3.67 7.63 12.07
CA GLY A 30 -3.10 8.17 10.84
C GLY A 30 -3.88 9.36 10.28
N THR A 31 -3.21 10.15 9.46
CA THR A 31 -3.70 11.38 8.87
C THR A 31 -4.56 11.09 7.65
N THR A 32 -5.62 11.89 7.45
CA THR A 32 -6.46 11.80 6.24
C THR A 32 -6.10 12.93 5.29
N TYR A 33 -5.66 12.55 4.09
CA TYR A 33 -5.37 13.42 2.97
C TYR A 33 -6.50 13.33 1.93
N TYR A 34 -6.74 14.42 1.23
CA TYR A 34 -7.81 14.56 0.25
C TYR A 34 -7.24 14.96 -1.09
N LEU A 35 -7.75 14.35 -2.15
CA LEU A 35 -7.42 14.68 -3.55
C LEU A 35 -8.70 15.05 -4.31
N ASP A 36 -8.68 16.20 -4.99
CA ASP A 36 -9.72 16.68 -5.90
C ASP A 36 -9.04 17.20 -7.18
N CYS A 37 -8.96 16.36 -8.21
CA CYS A 37 -8.33 16.75 -9.48
C CYS A 37 -9.09 17.85 -10.24
N GLY A 38 -10.34 18.13 -9.86
CA GLY A 38 -11.14 19.19 -10.47
C GLY A 38 -10.97 20.56 -9.82
N ARG A 39 -10.74 20.62 -8.51
CA ARG A 39 -10.75 21.89 -7.74
C ARG A 39 -9.67 22.05 -6.67
N GLY A 40 -8.85 21.03 -6.43
CA GLY A 40 -7.81 21.06 -5.40
C GLY A 40 -6.69 22.06 -5.69
N ASP A 41 -5.78 22.18 -4.73
CA ASP A 41 -4.57 22.99 -4.81
C ASP A 41 -3.37 22.26 -4.19
N ASP A 42 -2.30 22.11 -4.97
CA ASP A 42 -1.08 21.41 -4.56
C ASP A 42 -0.18 22.24 -3.61
N GLY A 43 -0.49 23.53 -3.44
CA GLY A 43 0.11 24.39 -2.43
C GLY A 43 -0.40 24.12 -1.00
N GLY A 44 -1.56 23.44 -0.88
CA GLY A 44 -2.18 23.11 0.40
C GLY A 44 -1.59 21.90 1.11
N SER A 45 -1.98 21.71 2.38
CA SER A 45 -1.59 20.55 3.18
C SER A 45 -2.26 19.24 2.76
N GLY A 46 -3.37 19.30 2.03
CA GLY A 46 -4.14 18.11 1.66
C GLY A 46 -4.99 17.56 2.82
N THR A 47 -4.95 18.12 4.02
CA THR A 47 -5.51 17.51 5.24
C THR A 47 -6.96 17.90 5.56
N SER A 48 -7.64 18.57 4.64
CA SER A 48 -9.07 18.88 4.74
C SER A 48 -9.72 18.85 3.36
N VAL A 49 -11.04 18.67 3.31
CA VAL A 49 -11.79 18.65 2.05
C VAL A 49 -11.63 19.95 1.25
N GLY A 50 -11.61 21.11 1.92
CA GLY A 50 -11.42 22.41 1.28
C GLY A 50 -9.98 22.71 0.88
N GLY A 51 -9.01 22.00 1.46
CA GLY A 51 -7.58 22.11 1.16
C GLY A 51 -7.02 20.85 0.50
N ALA A 52 -7.84 20.14 -0.28
CA ALA A 52 -7.44 18.94 -1.00
C ALA A 52 -6.35 19.23 -2.04
N TRP A 53 -5.44 18.29 -2.25
CA TRP A 53 -4.48 18.36 -3.35
C TRP A 53 -5.20 18.25 -4.71
N ARG A 54 -4.54 18.72 -5.76
CA ARG A 54 -5.04 18.67 -7.13
C ARG A 54 -4.45 17.51 -7.92
N SER A 55 -3.16 17.26 -7.82
CA SER A 55 -2.48 16.34 -8.74
C SER A 55 -2.14 15.00 -8.12
N LEU A 56 -2.17 13.95 -8.95
CA LEU A 56 -1.63 12.64 -8.59
C LEU A 56 -0.13 12.72 -8.29
N ALA A 57 0.60 13.64 -8.93
CA ALA A 57 2.01 13.89 -8.65
C ALA A 57 2.24 14.35 -7.20
N LYS A 58 1.42 15.30 -6.72
CA LYS A 58 1.48 15.76 -5.33
C LYS A 58 1.14 14.63 -4.35
N ALA A 59 0.09 13.87 -4.63
CA ALA A 59 -0.29 12.72 -3.80
C ALA A 59 0.74 11.59 -3.81
N SER A 60 1.45 11.39 -4.93
CA SER A 60 2.50 10.35 -5.07
C SER A 60 3.78 10.75 -4.36
N GLY A 61 4.14 12.03 -4.35
CA GLY A 61 5.32 12.55 -3.66
C GLY A 61 5.17 12.64 -2.14
N HIS A 62 4.05 12.18 -1.57
CA HIS A 62 3.86 12.08 -0.13
C HIS A 62 4.24 10.69 0.37
N VAL A 63 4.97 10.63 1.48
CA VAL A 63 5.33 9.37 2.16
C VAL A 63 4.29 9.07 3.22
N TYR A 64 3.48 8.03 2.99
CA TYR A 64 2.40 7.63 3.88
C TYR A 64 2.90 6.70 4.98
N GLY A 65 2.32 6.83 6.18
CA GLY A 65 2.63 6.00 7.34
C GLY A 65 1.43 5.19 7.88
N PRO A 66 1.65 4.38 8.93
CA PRO A 66 0.63 3.50 9.49
C PRO A 66 -0.68 4.21 9.86
N GLY A 67 -1.76 3.76 9.23
CA GLY A 67 -3.13 4.26 9.44
C GLY A 67 -3.52 5.48 8.59
N ASP A 68 -2.60 6.01 7.78
CA ASP A 68 -2.89 7.14 6.89
C ASP A 68 -3.93 6.78 5.83
N ARG A 69 -4.62 7.81 5.32
CA ARG A 69 -5.67 7.66 4.30
C ARG A 69 -5.47 8.70 3.20
N LEU A 70 -5.54 8.28 1.95
CA LEU A 70 -5.71 9.16 0.79
C LEU A 70 -7.12 8.97 0.24
N LEU A 71 -7.95 10.01 0.34
CA LEU A 71 -9.34 10.00 -0.13
C LEU A 71 -9.47 10.79 -1.43
N LEU A 72 -9.86 10.12 -2.50
CA LEU A 72 -10.11 10.73 -3.81
C LEU A 72 -11.58 11.13 -3.93
N LYS A 73 -11.84 12.31 -4.48
CA LYS A 73 -13.20 12.82 -4.60
C LYS A 73 -14.00 12.06 -5.65
N ARG A 74 -15.18 11.57 -5.27
CA ARG A 74 -16.14 11.02 -6.23
C ARG A 74 -16.53 12.04 -7.30
N GLY A 75 -16.68 11.55 -8.53
CA GLY A 75 -16.99 12.35 -9.71
C GLY A 75 -15.83 13.16 -10.30
N THR A 76 -14.59 12.98 -9.83
CA THR A 76 -13.40 13.56 -10.48
C THR A 76 -12.71 12.56 -11.39
N SER A 77 -12.06 13.08 -12.42
CA SER A 77 -11.13 12.34 -13.26
C SER A 77 -9.72 12.89 -13.04
N CYS A 78 -8.76 11.98 -12.87
CA CYS A 78 -7.36 12.29 -12.63
C CYS A 78 -6.52 11.59 -13.70
N THR A 79 -5.72 12.33 -14.45
CA THR A 79 -4.82 11.76 -15.47
C THR A 79 -3.41 11.68 -14.93
N GLY A 80 -2.74 10.54 -15.12
CA GLY A 80 -1.36 10.30 -14.73
C GLY A 80 -1.20 9.05 -13.87
N VAL A 81 -0.12 9.00 -13.10
CA VAL A 81 0.23 7.85 -12.26
C VAL A 81 0.07 8.20 -10.78
N LEU A 82 -0.68 7.38 -10.05
CA LEU A 82 -0.68 7.37 -8.59
C LEU A 82 0.34 6.34 -8.09
N ALA A 83 1.51 6.82 -7.67
CA ALA A 83 2.60 6.00 -7.15
C ALA A 83 3.01 6.46 -5.74
N PRO A 84 2.17 6.24 -4.73
CA PRO A 84 2.42 6.69 -3.37
C PRO A 84 3.58 5.91 -2.74
N GLU A 85 4.35 6.61 -1.90
CA GLU A 85 5.48 6.07 -1.16
C GLU A 85 5.11 5.75 0.30
N GLY A 86 6.02 5.08 1.01
CA GLY A 86 5.79 4.67 2.39
C GLY A 86 4.99 3.37 2.48
N GLY A 87 4.27 3.15 3.57
CA GLY A 87 3.56 1.89 3.82
C GLY A 87 2.89 1.84 5.18
N GLY A 88 2.00 0.86 5.35
CA GLY A 88 1.28 0.67 6.61
C GLY A 88 2.03 -0.23 7.59
N ALA A 89 1.35 -0.57 8.68
CA ALA A 89 1.77 -1.62 9.60
C ALA A 89 0.63 -2.61 9.82
N GLN A 90 0.93 -3.79 10.37
CA GLN A 90 -0.08 -4.76 10.73
C GLN A 90 -1.15 -4.13 11.64
N GLY A 91 -2.42 -4.24 11.24
CA GLY A 91 -3.56 -3.62 11.94
C GLY A 91 -3.76 -2.13 11.67
N ALA A 92 -2.82 -1.46 11.01
CA ALA A 92 -2.89 -0.05 10.61
C ALA A 92 -2.39 0.14 9.15
N PRO A 93 -3.08 -0.44 8.15
CA PRO A 93 -2.70 -0.27 6.76
C PRO A 93 -2.94 1.17 6.28
N VAL A 94 -2.20 1.60 5.27
CA VAL A 94 -2.52 2.81 4.51
C VAL A 94 -3.72 2.53 3.62
N ARG A 95 -4.65 3.48 3.52
CA ARG A 95 -5.89 3.31 2.74
C ARG A 95 -6.00 4.32 1.62
N ILE A 96 -6.18 3.85 0.40
CA ILE A 96 -6.66 4.65 -0.72
C ILE A 96 -8.15 4.35 -0.87
N ASP A 97 -8.99 5.36 -0.73
CA ASP A 97 -10.44 5.23 -0.84
C ASP A 97 -11.05 6.55 -1.35
N THR A 98 -12.34 6.75 -1.12
CA THR A 98 -13.12 7.81 -1.73
C THR A 98 -13.81 8.69 -0.70
N TYR A 99 -14.12 9.93 -1.08
CA TYR A 99 -15.02 10.80 -0.34
C TYR A 99 -16.00 11.52 -1.28
N GLY A 100 -17.04 12.14 -0.70
CA GLY A 100 -18.06 12.83 -1.48
C GLY A 100 -19.11 11.89 -2.06
N ARG A 101 -19.75 12.28 -3.16
CA ARG A 101 -20.88 11.57 -3.80
C ARG A 101 -20.69 11.48 -5.30
N GLY A 102 -21.38 10.54 -5.95
CA GLY A 102 -21.33 10.32 -7.39
C GLY A 102 -20.49 9.10 -7.78
N ALA A 103 -20.09 9.07 -9.04
CA ALA A 103 -19.26 8.00 -9.61
C ALA A 103 -17.94 7.82 -8.84
N LYS A 104 -17.34 6.63 -8.92
CA LYS A 104 -15.98 6.41 -8.42
C LYS A 104 -15.01 7.43 -9.07
N PRO A 105 -13.99 7.93 -8.37
CA PRO A 105 -12.96 8.73 -9.01
C PRO A 105 -12.25 7.88 -10.05
N HIS A 106 -12.12 8.44 -11.24
CA HIS A 106 -11.46 7.78 -12.37
C HIS A 106 -9.98 8.19 -12.41
N ILE A 107 -9.09 7.19 -12.46
CA ILE A 107 -7.65 7.38 -12.70
C ILE A 107 -7.32 6.84 -14.09
N GLU A 108 -6.95 7.73 -15.00
CA GLU A 108 -6.50 7.36 -16.35
C GLU A 108 -4.96 7.41 -16.40
N GLY A 109 -4.35 6.24 -16.59
CA GLY A 109 -2.90 6.08 -16.69
C GLY A 109 -2.27 6.68 -17.95
N ALA A 110 -3.06 7.02 -18.96
CA ALA A 110 -2.65 7.67 -20.21
C ALA A 110 -1.49 6.95 -20.94
N GLY A 111 -1.52 5.61 -20.93
CA GLY A 111 -0.51 4.76 -21.57
C GLY A 111 0.74 4.49 -20.72
N ALA A 112 0.78 4.92 -19.46
CA ALA A 112 1.88 4.65 -18.54
C ALA A 112 2.05 3.15 -18.26
N ARG A 113 3.15 2.77 -17.58
CA ARG A 113 3.34 1.37 -17.15
C ARG A 113 2.21 0.88 -16.24
N ALA A 114 1.71 1.75 -15.37
CA ALA A 114 0.55 1.51 -14.53
C ALA A 114 -0.15 2.83 -14.18
N ALA A 115 -1.46 2.82 -13.98
CA ALA A 115 -2.21 3.99 -13.48
C ALA A 115 -2.08 4.13 -11.96
N VAL A 116 -2.10 3.01 -11.22
CA VAL A 116 -1.76 2.91 -9.80
C VAL A 116 -0.57 1.98 -9.63
N HIS A 117 0.47 2.43 -8.94
CA HIS A 117 1.74 1.69 -8.87
C HIS A 117 2.33 1.69 -7.45
N LEU A 118 2.28 0.55 -6.78
CA LEU A 118 2.94 0.34 -5.49
C LEU A 118 4.26 -0.37 -5.72
N VAL A 119 5.36 0.20 -5.20
CA VAL A 119 6.71 -0.32 -5.38
C VAL A 119 7.35 -0.58 -4.01
N ASN A 120 7.81 -1.81 -3.78
CA ASN A 120 8.58 -2.20 -2.58
C ASN A 120 7.96 -1.65 -1.29
N THR A 121 6.71 -2.02 -1.07
CA THR A 121 5.91 -1.55 0.06
C THR A 121 4.98 -2.66 0.56
N GLU A 122 4.27 -2.44 1.65
CA GLU A 122 3.32 -3.37 2.24
C GLU A 122 2.21 -2.65 3.04
N GLN A 123 1.19 -3.41 3.44
CA GLN A 123 0.06 -2.96 4.27
C GLN A 123 -0.77 -1.86 3.61
N TRP A 124 -1.28 -2.14 2.41
CA TRP A 124 -2.12 -1.25 1.62
C TRP A 124 -3.52 -1.80 1.40
N VAL A 125 -4.52 -0.93 1.55
CA VAL A 125 -5.90 -1.21 1.16
C VAL A 125 -6.32 -0.20 0.10
N ILE A 126 -6.71 -0.69 -1.08
CA ILE A 126 -7.09 0.12 -2.24
C ILE A 126 -8.55 -0.16 -2.54
N ARG A 127 -9.39 0.88 -2.51
CA ARG A 127 -10.84 0.74 -2.59
C ARG A 127 -11.53 1.73 -3.48
N ASN A 128 -12.65 1.29 -4.05
CA ASN A 128 -13.66 2.17 -4.64
C ASN A 128 -13.15 3.08 -5.77
N LEU A 129 -12.11 2.65 -6.49
CA LEU A 129 -11.54 3.38 -7.62
C LEU A 129 -12.08 2.85 -8.94
N ASP A 130 -12.14 3.73 -9.92
CA ASP A 130 -12.29 3.42 -11.34
C ASP A 130 -10.92 3.70 -11.98
N ILE A 131 -10.37 2.72 -12.72
CA ILE A 131 -9.03 2.76 -13.26
C ILE A 131 -9.03 2.34 -14.72
N SER A 132 -8.47 3.18 -15.58
CA SER A 132 -8.09 2.83 -16.95
C SER A 132 -6.64 3.15 -17.22
N ASN A 133 -6.10 2.58 -18.30
CA ASN A 133 -4.77 2.92 -18.77
C ASN A 133 -4.67 2.71 -20.27
N THR A 134 -5.33 3.59 -21.01
CA THR A 134 -5.33 3.58 -22.47
C THR A 134 -4.27 4.53 -23.00
N GLY A 135 -3.36 4.01 -23.81
CA GLY A 135 -2.42 4.79 -24.61
C GLY A 135 -2.55 4.49 -26.09
N PRO A 136 -1.59 4.93 -26.93
CA PRO A 136 -1.53 4.53 -28.33
C PRO A 136 -1.61 3.00 -28.50
N ALA A 137 -2.28 2.54 -29.56
CA ALA A 137 -2.34 1.12 -29.89
C ALA A 137 -0.93 0.53 -30.00
N THR A 138 -0.74 -0.62 -29.38
CA THR A 138 0.58 -1.20 -29.15
C THR A 138 0.45 -2.70 -29.00
N THR A 139 1.48 -3.43 -29.41
CA THR A 139 1.64 -4.86 -29.11
C THR A 139 2.81 -5.09 -28.15
N THR A 140 3.57 -4.03 -27.82
CA THR A 140 4.84 -4.11 -27.10
C THR A 140 4.90 -3.34 -25.79
N ASP A 141 4.14 -2.24 -25.66
CA ASP A 141 4.19 -1.44 -24.44
C ASP A 141 3.42 -2.12 -23.33
N ARG A 142 4.10 -2.36 -22.22
CA ARG A 142 3.49 -3.03 -21.07
C ARG A 142 2.65 -2.03 -20.29
N ARG A 143 1.40 -2.37 -20.02
CA ARG A 143 0.47 -1.50 -19.30
C ARG A 143 -0.28 -2.29 -18.24
N ALA A 144 -0.57 -1.63 -17.12
CA ALA A 144 -1.42 -2.15 -16.08
C ALA A 144 -2.40 -1.10 -15.58
N GLY A 145 -3.53 -1.51 -15.02
CA GLY A 145 -4.34 -0.61 -14.22
C GLY A 145 -3.66 -0.38 -12.87
N LEU A 146 -3.62 -1.45 -12.07
CA LEU A 146 -2.98 -1.49 -10.76
C LEU A 146 -1.80 -2.46 -10.79
N LEU A 147 -0.60 -1.96 -10.48
CA LEU A 147 0.61 -2.76 -10.38
C LEU A 147 1.19 -2.69 -8.97
N VAL A 148 1.29 -3.82 -8.30
CA VAL A 148 2.15 -4.01 -7.13
C VAL A 148 3.43 -4.66 -7.60
N ARG A 149 4.57 -3.99 -7.42
CA ARG A 149 5.88 -4.51 -7.81
C ARG A 149 6.79 -4.64 -6.60
N LEU A 150 7.27 -5.85 -6.37
CA LEU A 150 8.21 -6.21 -5.31
C LEU A 150 9.47 -6.76 -5.95
N THR A 151 10.61 -6.12 -5.70
CA THR A 151 11.92 -6.53 -6.21
C THR A 151 12.88 -6.68 -5.05
N ASP A 152 13.42 -7.89 -4.87
CA ASP A 152 14.38 -8.22 -3.80
C ASP A 152 13.93 -7.69 -2.41
N TYR A 153 12.62 -7.76 -2.15
CA TYR A 153 11.98 -7.09 -1.03
C TYR A 153 11.80 -7.99 0.19
N GLY A 154 11.84 -9.30 0.02
CA GLY A 154 11.41 -10.24 1.05
C GLY A 154 9.89 -10.48 1.01
N VAL A 155 9.30 -10.85 2.14
CA VAL A 155 7.86 -11.09 2.24
C VAL A 155 7.13 -9.78 2.49
N ALA A 156 6.29 -9.35 1.56
CA ALA A 156 5.42 -8.19 1.71
C ALA A 156 4.02 -8.63 2.14
N HIS A 157 3.42 -7.93 3.11
CA HIS A 157 2.17 -8.34 3.72
C HIS A 157 1.02 -7.35 3.50
N GLY A 158 -0.21 -7.85 3.45
CA GLY A 158 -1.40 -7.01 3.67
C GLY A 158 -1.75 -6.12 2.49
N PHE A 159 -1.93 -6.70 1.31
CA PHE A 159 -2.57 -6.04 0.18
C PHE A 159 -4.03 -6.45 0.07
N THR A 160 -4.94 -5.47 0.04
CA THR A 160 -6.35 -5.69 -0.25
C THR A 160 -6.80 -4.75 -1.37
N VAL A 161 -7.44 -5.31 -2.40
CA VAL A 161 -8.06 -4.56 -3.49
C VAL A 161 -9.55 -4.89 -3.50
N ASP A 162 -10.40 -3.90 -3.27
CA ASP A 162 -11.83 -4.12 -2.99
C ASP A 162 -12.70 -3.03 -3.63
N GLY A 163 -13.68 -3.44 -4.44
CA GLY A 163 -14.54 -2.50 -5.17
C GLY A 163 -13.77 -1.61 -6.16
N VAL A 164 -12.67 -2.09 -6.73
CA VAL A 164 -11.91 -1.39 -7.79
C VAL A 164 -12.34 -1.90 -9.15
N ASP A 165 -12.75 -1.00 -10.04
CA ASP A 165 -13.11 -1.32 -11.43
C ASP A 165 -11.92 -1.00 -12.32
N VAL A 166 -11.28 -2.01 -12.90
CA VAL A 166 -10.18 -1.82 -13.85
C VAL A 166 -10.66 -2.19 -15.24
N HIS A 167 -10.57 -1.26 -16.18
CA HIS A 167 -10.99 -1.44 -17.57
C HIS A 167 -10.05 -0.71 -18.54
N ASP A 168 -10.20 -0.95 -19.85
CA ASP A 168 -9.47 -0.22 -20.90
C ASP A 168 -7.96 -0.07 -20.65
N VAL A 169 -7.30 -1.23 -20.48
CA VAL A 169 -5.84 -1.34 -20.37
C VAL A 169 -5.29 -2.02 -21.62
N ASN A 170 -4.90 -1.24 -22.62
CA ASN A 170 -4.39 -1.74 -23.90
C ASN A 170 -2.85 -1.90 -23.88
N GLY A 171 -2.37 -2.91 -23.16
CA GLY A 171 -0.94 -3.23 -23.09
C GLY A 171 -0.48 -4.30 -24.10
N ALA A 172 0.79 -4.68 -23.98
CA ALA A 172 1.45 -5.69 -24.81
C ALA A 172 0.72 -7.04 -24.89
N ASP A 173 0.83 -7.69 -26.05
CA ASP A 173 0.19 -8.97 -26.39
C ASP A 173 1.00 -10.20 -25.94
N PHE A 174 2.10 -10.00 -25.22
CA PHE A 174 2.93 -11.07 -24.65
C PHE A 174 2.90 -11.06 -23.12
N LYS A 175 3.24 -12.21 -22.53
CA LYS A 175 3.23 -12.40 -21.07
C LYS A 175 4.62 -12.30 -20.44
N ASP A 176 5.68 -12.63 -21.17
CA ASP A 176 7.04 -12.71 -20.64
C ASP A 176 8.07 -11.89 -21.43
N PRO A 177 9.11 -11.36 -20.77
CA PRO A 177 9.17 -11.07 -19.33
C PRO A 177 8.30 -9.83 -19.03
N ASP A 178 7.59 -9.85 -17.90
CA ASP A 178 6.69 -8.78 -17.42
C ASP A 178 5.41 -8.56 -18.26
N PRO A 179 4.24 -9.06 -17.81
CA PRO A 179 3.00 -8.98 -18.57
C PRO A 179 2.30 -7.62 -18.45
N SER A 180 1.38 -7.38 -19.39
CA SER A 180 0.28 -6.43 -19.22
C SER A 180 -0.91 -7.08 -18.52
N GLY A 181 -1.77 -6.29 -17.87
CA GLY A 181 -2.99 -6.79 -17.22
C GLY A 181 -3.69 -5.75 -16.36
N GLY A 182 -4.96 -5.99 -16.00
CA GLY A 182 -5.72 -5.05 -15.17
C GLY A 182 -5.10 -4.85 -13.79
N ILE A 183 -5.01 -5.92 -13.00
CA ILE A 183 -4.38 -5.94 -11.67
C ILE A 183 -3.22 -6.93 -11.73
N LEU A 184 -2.01 -6.49 -11.40
CA LEU A 184 -0.80 -7.29 -11.45
C LEU A 184 -0.02 -7.20 -10.15
N PHE A 185 0.41 -8.37 -9.66
CA PHE A 185 1.46 -8.50 -8.66
C PHE A 185 2.71 -9.04 -9.35
N SER A 186 3.74 -8.21 -9.46
CA SER A 186 5.01 -8.55 -10.11
C SER A 186 6.08 -8.72 -9.04
N VAL A 187 6.59 -9.95 -8.93
CA VAL A 187 7.71 -10.30 -8.06
C VAL A 187 8.95 -10.46 -8.93
N ARG A 188 10.04 -9.78 -8.56
CA ARG A 188 11.29 -9.77 -9.31
C ARG A 188 12.49 -9.82 -8.37
N GLY A 189 13.66 -9.91 -8.99
CA GLY A 189 14.93 -9.89 -8.29
C GLY A 189 15.68 -11.21 -8.43
N SER A 190 16.91 -11.21 -7.95
CA SER A 190 17.80 -12.37 -7.95
C SER A 190 18.60 -12.50 -6.65
N ALA A 191 18.42 -11.57 -5.72
CA ALA A 191 19.21 -11.45 -4.49
C ALA A 191 18.42 -11.87 -3.26
N VAL A 192 17.13 -11.51 -3.17
CA VAL A 192 16.28 -11.82 -2.00
C VAL A 192 14.98 -12.50 -2.45
N PRO A 193 14.69 -13.73 -1.98
CA PRO A 193 13.41 -14.38 -2.22
C PRO A 193 12.25 -13.46 -1.80
N THR A 194 11.35 -13.17 -2.73
CA THR A 194 10.30 -12.16 -2.55
C THR A 194 8.93 -12.79 -2.78
N LEU A 195 7.96 -12.51 -1.91
CA LEU A 195 6.61 -13.09 -1.94
C LEU A 195 5.57 -12.08 -1.45
N PRO A 196 4.44 -11.88 -2.17
CA PRO A 196 3.33 -11.07 -1.68
C PRO A 196 2.30 -11.94 -0.93
N HIS A 197 1.83 -11.45 0.22
CA HIS A 197 0.65 -11.99 0.91
C HIS A 197 -0.55 -11.05 0.73
N CYS A 198 -1.51 -11.47 -0.09
CA CYS A 198 -2.79 -10.79 -0.28
C CYS A 198 -3.81 -11.28 0.77
N LEU A 199 -4.65 -10.36 1.26
CA LEU A 199 -5.73 -10.63 2.22
C LEU A 199 -7.10 -10.44 1.59
#